data_AF-A0A934TPC5-F1
#
_entry.id   AF-A0A934TPC5-F1
#
_cell.length_a   1.000
_cell.length_b   1.000
_cell.length_c   1.000
_cell.angle_alpha   90.00
_cell.angle_beta   90.00
_cell.angle_gamma   90.00
#
_symmetry.space_group_name_H-M   'P 1'
#
loop_
_entity.id
_entity.type
_entity.pdbx_description
1 polymer ?
#
loop_
_entity_poly.entity_id
_entity_poly.type
_entity_poly.pdbx_seq_one_letter_code
_entity_poly.pdbx_strand_id
1 'polypeptide(L)' 'MPLLQDQTDAFIVRVWCEPNRARTPPFEWRGSIEHVESGRRAYFRDAAAIAAFIQPYIDQLLASQPAQP' A
#
# COMPACT_ATOMS: atom_id res chain seq x y z
N MET A 1 -10.25 27.32 -1.38
CA MET A 1 -10.85 26.14 -0.73
C MET A 1 -10.06 24.94 -1.22
N PRO A 2 -9.13 24.37 -0.44
CA PRO A 2 -8.55 23.08 -0.82
C PRO A 2 -9.70 22.08 -0.76
N LEU A 3 -10.03 21.49 -1.90
CA LEU A 3 -11.00 20.40 -1.95
C LEU A 3 -10.36 19.25 -1.16
N LEU A 4 -11.14 18.52 -0.36
CA LEU A 4 -10.66 17.39 0.45
C LEU A 4 -9.83 16.35 -0.35
N GLN A 5 -9.92 16.39 -1.69
CA GLN A 5 -9.19 15.56 -2.65
C GLN A 5 -7.71 15.96 -2.85
N ASP A 6 -7.28 17.18 -2.49
CA ASP A 6 -5.87 17.61 -2.66
C ASP A 6 -4.92 17.03 -1.59
N GLN A 7 -5.44 16.24 -0.64
CA GLN A 7 -4.66 15.69 0.49
C GLN A 7 -4.99 14.21 0.75
N THR A 8 -5.10 13.42 -0.32
CA THR A 8 -5.36 11.98 -0.19
C THR A 8 -4.49 11.16 -1.12
N ASP A 9 -3.71 10.22 -0.55
CA ASP A 9 -3.09 9.14 -1.31
C ASP A 9 -3.99 7.91 -1.31
N ALA A 10 -4.25 7.34 -2.49
CA ALA A 10 -5.10 6.16 -2.65
C ALA A 10 -4.28 4.92 -3.02
N PHE A 11 -4.59 3.79 -2.38
CA PHE A 11 -3.92 2.52 -2.61
C PHE A 11 -4.91 1.41 -2.92
N ILE A 12 -4.53 0.52 -3.83
CA ILE A 12 -5.26 -0.73 -4.10
C ILE A 12 -4.40 -1.89 -3.62
N VAL A 13 -4.94 -2.65 -2.65
CA VAL A 13 -4.31 -3.87 -2.13
C VAL A 13 -5.12 -5.07 -2.60
N ARG A 14 -4.46 -6.00 -3.28
CA ARG A 14 -5.01 -7.30 -3.69
C ARG A 14 -4.30 -8.38 -2.90
N VAL A 15 -5.06 -9.32 -2.35
CA VAL A 15 -4.54 -10.48 -1.61
C VAL A 15 -5.19 -11.74 -2.17
N TRP A 16 -4.41 -12.77 -2.45
CA TRP A 16 -4.91 -14.05 -2.95
C TRP A 16 -4.09 -15.20 -2.37
N CYS A 17 -4.70 -16.38 -2.28
CA CYS A 17 -4.02 -17.61 -1.90
C CYS A 17 -3.60 -18.37 -3.16
N GLU A 18 -2.34 -18.79 -3.21
CA GLU A 18 -1.85 -19.74 -4.21
C GLU A 18 -1.68 -21.12 -3.58
N PRO A 19 -2.15 -22.19 -4.26
CA PRO A 19 -1.85 -23.55 -3.83
C PRO A 19 -0.35 -23.79 -3.82
N ASN A 20 0.19 -24.24 -2.69
CA ASN A 20 1.59 -24.63 -2.56
C ASN A 20 1.64 -26.04 -1.95
N ARG A 21 1.69 -27.06 -2.81
CA ARG A 21 1.69 -28.47 -2.41
C ARG A 21 2.95 -28.87 -1.60
N ALA A 22 3.98 -28.03 -1.56
CA ALA A 22 5.22 -28.28 -0.82
C ALA A 22 5.21 -27.68 0.61
N ARG A 23 4.14 -27.01 1.04
CA ARG A 23 4.02 -26.38 2.37
C ARG A 23 2.87 -26.94 3.21
N THR A 24 2.97 -26.77 4.52
CA THR A 24 1.87 -27.00 5.48
C THR A 24 1.64 -25.71 6.27
N PRO A 25 0.48 -25.03 6.13
CA PRO A 25 -0.66 -25.40 5.28
C PRO A 25 -0.35 -25.31 3.76
N PRO A 26 -1.10 -26.02 2.91
CA PRO A 26 -0.82 -26.15 1.46
C PRO A 26 -1.20 -24.92 0.64
N PHE A 27 -1.19 -23.74 1.28
CA PHE A 27 -1.54 -22.46 0.68
C PHE A 27 -0.53 -21.41 1.16
N GLU A 28 0.01 -20.66 0.19
CA GLU A 28 0.83 -19.48 0.45
C GLU A 28 0.03 -18.28 -0.04
N TRP A 29 -0.16 -17.30 0.83
CA TRP A 29 -0.82 -16.08 0.41
C TRP A 29 0.18 -15.13 -0.23
N ARG A 30 -0.28 -14.39 -1.24
CA ARG A 30 0.48 -13.35 -1.92
C ARG A 30 -0.38 -12.10 -1.99
N GLY A 31 0.27 -10.98 -2.22
CA GLY A 31 -0.44 -9.74 -2.48
C GLY A 31 0.29 -8.84 -3.45
N SER A 32 -0.44 -7.85 -3.93
CA SER A 32 0.10 -6.70 -4.65
C SER A 32 -0.51 -5.43 -4.09
N ILE A 33 0.31 -4.40 -3.91
CA ILE A 33 -0.12 -3.05 -3.57
C ILE A 33 0.25 -2.11 -4.71
N GLU A 34 -0.66 -1.20 -5.05
CA GLU A 34 -0.48 -0.19 -6.07
C GLU A 34 -0.89 1.18 -5.51
N HIS A 35 -0.02 2.17 -5.66
CA HIS A 35 -0.37 3.57 -5.41
C HIS A 35 -1.07 4.13 -6.65
N VAL A 36 -2.33 4.53 -6.51
CA VAL A 36 -3.22 4.88 -7.63
C VAL A 36 -2.67 6.05 -8.43
N GLU A 37 -2.19 7.10 -7.79
CA GLU A 37 -1.75 8.32 -8.48
C GLU A 37 -0.43 8.10 -9.25
N SER A 38 0.55 7.44 -8.62
CA SER A 38 1.85 7.20 -9.25
C SER A 38 1.90 5.98 -10.18
N GLY A 39 0.91 5.08 -10.08
CA GLY A 39 0.94 3.76 -10.73
C GLY A 39 2.01 2.79 -10.19
N ARG A 40 2.80 3.20 -9.18
CA ARG A 40 3.84 2.34 -8.59
C ARG A 40 3.20 1.13 -7.94
N ARG A 41 3.70 -0.06 -8.28
CA ARG A 41 3.19 -1.34 -7.78
C ARG A 41 4.31 -2.19 -7.17
N ALA A 42 4.00 -2.91 -6.11
CA ALA A 42 4.88 -3.91 -5.49
C ALA A 42 4.10 -5.19 -5.18
N TYR A 43 4.80 -6.33 -5.23
CA TYR A 43 4.29 -7.62 -4.76
C TYR A 43 4.83 -7.91 -3.35
N PHE A 44 4.02 -8.54 -2.51
CA PHE A 44 4.39 -8.85 -1.13
C PHE A 44 3.89 -10.24 -0.69
N ARG A 45 4.48 -10.76 0.38
CA ARG A 45 4.13 -12.05 1.01
C ARG A 45 3.92 -11.96 2.52
N ASP A 46 4.09 -10.76 3.07
CA ASP A 46 3.89 -10.43 4.47
C ASP A 46 3.21 -9.05 4.57
N ALA A 47 2.47 -8.82 5.65
CA ALA A 47 1.74 -7.56 5.83
C ALA A 47 2.66 -6.38 6.17
N ALA A 48 3.88 -6.63 6.67
CA ALA A 48 4.83 -5.57 7.01
C ALA A 48 5.31 -4.84 5.75
N ALA A 49 5.44 -5.55 4.64
CA ALA A 49 5.74 -4.96 3.33
C ALA A 49 4.67 -3.96 2.84
N ILE A 50 3.40 -4.11 3.25
CA ILE A 50 2.34 -3.12 2.96
C ILE A 50 2.66 -1.81 3.68
N ALA A 51 2.94 -1.88 4.98
CA ALA A 51 3.26 -0.70 5.78
C ALA A 51 4.52 0.00 5.25
N ALA A 52 5.57 -0.78 4.95
CA ALA A 52 6.80 -0.26 4.36
C ALA A 52 6.58 0.43 3.00
N PHE A 53 5.63 -0.06 2.18
CA PHE A 53 5.28 0.57 0.91
C PHE A 53 4.53 1.89 1.09
N ILE A 54 3.60 1.96 2.05
CA ILE A 54 2.73 3.12 2.28
C ILE A 54 3.46 4.24 3.04
N GLN A 55 4.35 3.91 3.98
CA GLN A 55 5.03 4.87 4.85
C GLN A 55 5.58 6.11 4.14
N PRO A 56 6.37 6.00 3.05
CA PRO A 56 6.93 7.20 2.40
C PRO A 56 5.88 8.14 1.83
N TYR A 57 4.70 7.63 1.43
CA TYR A 57 3.60 8.47 0.94
C TYR A 57 2.93 9.21 2.10
N ILE A 58 2.73 8.55 3.23
CA ILE A 58 2.21 9.20 4.45
C ILE A 58 3.16 10.33 4.89
N ASP A 59 4.47 10.06 4.91
CA ASP A 59 5.46 11.06 5.31
C ASP A 59 5.44 12.28 4.37
N GLN A 60 5.30 12.05 3.07
CA GLN A 60 5.17 13.10 2.06
C GLN A 60 3.87 13.89 2.20
N LEU A 61 2.75 13.21 2.44
CA LEU A 61 1.46 13.83 2.65
C LEU A 61 1.48 14.75 3.88
N LEU A 62 2.05 14.28 4.99
CA LEU A 62 2.21 15.07 6.22
C LEU A 62 3.18 16.24 6.04
N ALA A 63 4.29 16.04 5.32
CA ALA A 63 5.25 17.11 5.03
C ALA A 63 4.68 18.19 4.10
N SER A 64 3.70 17.83 3.27
CA SER A 64 3.03 18.74 2.34
C SER A 64 1.88 19.52 2.98
N GLN A 65 1.50 19.22 4.23
CA GLN A 65 0.51 20.02 4.95
C GLN A 65 1.14 21.36 5.36
N PRO A 66 0.55 22.51 4.99
CA PRO A 66 0.98 23.79 5.53
C PRO A 66 0.78 23.78 7.05
N ALA A 67 1.77 24.26 7.79
CA ALA A 67 1.64 24.51 9.22
C ALA A 67 0.40 25.38 9.45
N GLN A 68 -0.64 24.83 10.09
CA GLN A 68 -1.80 25.64 10.47
C GLN A 68 -1.33 26.69 11.51
N PRO A 69 -1.67 27.98 11.31
CA PRO A 69 -1.37 29.03 12.29
C PRO A 69 -2.20 28.89 13.57
#